data_AF-A0A1E3WCA3-F1
#
_entry.id   AF-A0A1E3WCA3-F1
#
_cell.length_a   1.000
_cell.length_b   1.000
_cell.length_c   1.000
_cell.angle_alpha   90.00
_cell.angle_beta   90.00
_cell.angle_gamma   90.00
#
_symmetry.space_group_name_H-M   'P 1'
#
loop_
_entity.id
_entity.type
_entity.pdbx_description
1 polymer ?
#
loop_
_entity_poly.entity_id
_entity_poly.type
_entity_poly.pdbx_seq_one_letter_code
_entity_poly.pdbx_strand_id
1 'polypeptide(L)'
;MVTDRNDLTPDSKGQTSPYNFKSHPAGLKALIDTGFNLFSLANNHAMDYGAYGAEETLYHMAIAAAERAIAYAGIGASYEEATRPGCLEAGDMTLGFAAIGIITGQRPEHRAGQDTPGQAGYRNEKDFQLVVNRLAELPADYRILSVHYGLEGRVVPDQRQLKDWRGFAARTKGIDLIVGHHPHVAQGVERAGDSLIFYGLGNFLHPGTAEMKRFGICRDYGLMAKVHLAKLEGDWTLGAIEAIPLTGTHMKPERFPAEQSMQRIFALNYLGARLGDGAASQGVRFTPRNDGSGLYCAQGAESLGGKIGALCAGFRPAPAIPTKLAQHLQSACADKPFYGASQKKRKPIFGFGRR
;
A
#
# COMPACT_ATOMS: atom_id res chain seq x y z
N MET A 1 17.37 0.10 0.23
CA MET A 1 18.37 -0.98 0.03
C MET A 1 18.48 -1.85 1.27
N VAL A 2 18.66 -3.16 1.10
CA VAL A 2 19.05 -4.11 2.17
C VAL A 2 20.50 -4.56 1.91
N THR A 3 21.41 -4.35 2.86
CA THR A 3 22.83 -4.80 2.76
C THR A 3 23.53 -4.68 4.11
N ASP A 4 24.52 -5.52 4.36
CA ASP A 4 25.48 -5.39 5.46
C ASP A 4 26.76 -4.62 5.07
N ARG A 5 26.88 -4.25 3.80
CA ARG A 5 27.99 -3.43 3.28
C ARG A 5 27.88 -1.97 3.68
N ASN A 6 29.05 -1.35 3.85
CA ASN A 6 29.19 0.07 4.21
C ASN A 6 29.97 0.89 3.17
N ASP A 7 30.44 0.27 2.08
CA ASP A 7 31.22 0.89 1.01
C ASP A 7 30.36 1.44 -0.14
N LEU A 8 29.05 1.17 -0.15
CA LEU A 8 28.14 1.65 -1.19
C LEU A 8 27.82 3.13 -1.03
N THR A 9 27.99 3.88 -2.11
CA THR A 9 27.72 5.32 -2.15
C THR A 9 26.23 5.58 -2.42
N PRO A 10 25.56 6.44 -1.65
CA PRO A 10 24.18 6.82 -1.92
C PRO A 10 24.02 7.51 -3.30
N ASP A 11 22.94 7.20 -4.01
CA ASP A 11 22.57 7.87 -5.26
C ASP A 11 21.94 9.24 -4.96
N SER A 12 22.37 10.28 -5.68
CA SER A 12 21.86 11.65 -5.49
C SER A 12 20.39 11.82 -5.88
N LYS A 13 19.83 10.90 -6.67
CA LYS A 13 18.47 10.94 -7.24
C LYS A 13 18.18 12.20 -8.05
N GLY A 14 19.22 12.91 -8.49
CA GLY A 14 19.11 14.24 -9.11
C GLY A 14 18.60 15.32 -8.14
N GLN A 15 18.77 15.11 -6.83
CA GLN A 15 18.29 15.96 -5.76
C GLN A 15 19.45 16.56 -4.97
N THR A 16 19.22 17.74 -4.38
CA THR A 16 20.11 18.30 -3.36
C THR A 16 19.77 17.66 -2.01
N SER A 17 20.72 16.96 -1.40
CA SER A 17 20.55 16.27 -0.10
C SER A 17 19.36 15.30 -0.05
N PRO A 18 19.33 14.26 -0.92
CA PRO A 18 18.27 13.26 -0.89
C PRO A 18 18.24 12.50 0.44
N TYR A 19 17.05 12.01 0.80
CA TYR A 19 16.92 10.95 1.79
C TYR A 19 17.24 9.60 1.15
N ASN A 20 18.27 8.91 1.63
CA ASN A 20 18.63 7.56 1.18
C ASN A 20 18.45 6.55 2.30
N PHE A 21 17.67 5.50 2.06
CA PHE A 21 17.35 4.49 3.05
C PHE A 21 18.11 3.18 2.82
N LYS A 22 18.77 2.73 3.90
CA LYS A 22 19.47 1.45 4.00
C LYS A 22 19.00 0.71 5.24
N SER A 23 18.87 -0.60 5.14
CA SER A 23 18.56 -1.49 6.26
C SER A 23 19.52 -2.67 6.29
N HIS A 24 19.90 -3.10 7.49
CA HIS A 24 20.73 -4.29 7.67
C HIS A 24 19.90 -5.57 7.39
N PRO A 25 20.47 -6.64 6.81
CA PRO A 25 19.77 -7.90 6.53
C PRO A 25 19.14 -8.56 7.75
N ALA A 26 19.68 -8.30 8.95
CA ALA A 26 19.05 -8.70 10.21
C ALA A 26 17.62 -8.16 10.38
N GLY A 27 17.33 -6.98 9.83
CA GLY A 27 15.96 -6.42 9.81
C GLY A 27 15.03 -7.22 8.90
N LEU A 28 15.51 -7.63 7.71
CA LEU A 28 14.76 -8.53 6.83
C LEU A 28 14.46 -9.86 7.54
N LYS A 29 15.48 -10.46 8.16
CA LYS A 29 15.32 -11.70 8.94
C LYS A 29 14.27 -11.54 10.04
N ALA A 30 14.30 -10.45 10.80
CA ALA A 30 13.33 -10.20 11.88
C ALA A 30 11.89 -10.07 11.35
N LEU A 31 11.68 -9.45 10.19
CA LEU A 31 10.36 -9.39 9.55
C LEU A 31 9.88 -10.79 9.13
N ILE A 32 10.75 -11.60 8.53
CA ILE A 32 10.42 -12.97 8.13
C ILE A 32 10.09 -13.83 9.35
N ASP A 33 10.91 -13.78 10.40
CA ASP A 33 10.68 -14.52 11.65
C ASP A 33 9.37 -14.10 12.36
N THR A 34 8.91 -12.85 12.14
CA THR A 34 7.63 -12.35 12.65
C THR A 34 6.43 -12.85 11.81
N GLY A 35 6.67 -13.39 10.61
CA GLY A 35 5.64 -13.98 9.75
C GLY A 35 5.35 -13.22 8.45
N PHE A 36 6.15 -12.22 8.08
CA PHE A 36 6.02 -11.58 6.77
C PHE A 36 6.61 -12.47 5.67
N ASN A 37 5.82 -12.73 4.62
CA ASN A 37 6.18 -13.66 3.54
C ASN A 37 6.06 -13.07 2.13
N LEU A 38 5.46 -11.89 1.96
CA LEU A 38 5.38 -11.18 0.68
C LEU A 38 6.06 -9.82 0.81
N PHE A 39 7.03 -9.53 -0.07
CA PHE A 39 7.85 -8.32 -0.01
C PHE A 39 7.76 -7.51 -1.30
N SER A 40 7.14 -6.33 -1.20
CA SER A 40 7.13 -5.33 -2.28
C SER A 40 8.47 -4.58 -2.28
N LEU A 41 9.25 -4.74 -3.35
CA LEU A 41 10.55 -4.08 -3.49
C LEU A 41 10.46 -2.78 -4.32
N ALA A 42 9.40 -2.61 -5.11
CA ALA A 42 9.18 -1.40 -5.91
C ALA A 42 8.70 -0.24 -5.03
N ASN A 43 9.48 0.84 -5.02
CA ASN A 43 9.13 2.12 -4.39
C ASN A 43 10.11 3.21 -4.86
N ASN A 44 9.83 4.46 -4.51
CA ASN A 44 10.67 5.60 -4.91
C ASN A 44 12.07 5.61 -4.28
N HIS A 45 12.31 4.75 -3.27
CA HIS A 45 13.56 4.54 -2.56
C HIS A 45 14.28 3.23 -2.91
N ALA A 46 13.74 2.45 -3.86
CA ALA A 46 14.32 1.18 -4.27
C ALA A 46 15.74 1.35 -4.83
N MET A 47 16.01 2.49 -5.48
CA MET A 47 17.27 2.83 -6.14
C MET A 47 18.10 3.86 -5.37
N ASP A 48 17.91 3.99 -4.05
CA ASP A 48 18.64 4.95 -3.21
C ASP A 48 20.17 4.76 -3.20
N TYR A 49 20.65 3.60 -3.66
CA TYR A 49 22.07 3.26 -3.80
C TYR A 49 22.37 2.72 -5.22
N GLY A 50 21.58 3.14 -6.20
CA GLY A 50 21.73 2.76 -7.60
C GLY A 50 21.59 1.26 -7.85
N ALA A 51 22.15 0.79 -8.97
CA ALA A 51 22.10 -0.61 -9.40
C ALA A 51 22.74 -1.56 -8.38
N TYR A 52 23.93 -1.20 -7.84
CA TYR A 52 24.60 -2.02 -6.83
C TYR A 52 23.74 -2.21 -5.57
N GLY A 53 23.03 -1.17 -5.11
CA GLY A 53 22.14 -1.34 -3.96
C GLY A 53 20.89 -2.17 -4.26
N ALA A 54 20.41 -2.15 -5.50
CA ALA A 54 19.33 -3.04 -5.93
C ALA A 54 19.80 -4.50 -5.97
N GLU A 55 21.02 -4.76 -6.48
CA GLU A 55 21.66 -6.09 -6.48
C GLU A 55 21.82 -6.65 -5.07
N GLU A 56 22.30 -5.86 -4.12
CA GLU A 56 22.41 -6.31 -2.72
C GLU A 56 21.06 -6.67 -2.11
N THR A 57 20.02 -5.88 -2.42
CA THR A 57 18.67 -6.17 -1.98
C THR A 57 18.20 -7.49 -2.59
N LEU A 58 18.41 -7.71 -3.89
CA LEU A 58 18.07 -8.97 -4.57
C LEU A 58 18.84 -10.16 -4.00
N TYR A 59 20.14 -10.00 -3.73
CA TYR A 59 20.99 -11.02 -3.13
C TYR A 59 20.46 -11.50 -1.77
N HIS A 60 20.16 -10.57 -0.86
CA HIS A 60 19.63 -10.95 0.46
C HIS A 60 18.22 -11.53 0.39
N MET A 61 17.40 -11.06 -0.55
CA MET A 61 16.07 -11.64 -0.77
C MET A 61 16.15 -13.07 -1.35
N ALA A 62 17.09 -13.33 -2.26
CA ALA A 62 17.33 -14.65 -2.83
C ALA A 62 17.82 -15.65 -1.78
N ILE A 63 18.74 -15.25 -0.89
CA ILE A 63 19.17 -16.07 0.24
C ILE A 63 17.99 -16.39 1.15
N ALA A 64 17.20 -15.37 1.52
CA ALA A 64 16.04 -15.57 2.38
C ALA A 64 14.98 -16.49 1.76
N ALA A 65 14.75 -16.38 0.44
CA ALA A 65 13.82 -17.23 -0.30
C ALA A 65 14.30 -18.68 -0.46
N ALA A 66 15.62 -18.93 -0.40
CA ALA A 66 16.16 -20.29 -0.37
C ALA A 66 15.91 -20.99 0.99
N GLU A 67 15.74 -20.23 2.07
CA GLU A 67 15.59 -20.77 3.45
C GLU A 67 14.16 -20.77 3.98
N ARG A 68 13.28 -19.93 3.40
CA ARG A 68 11.93 -19.68 3.89
C ARG A 68 10.97 -19.50 2.70
N ALA A 69 9.72 -19.91 2.89
CA ALA A 69 8.66 -19.68 1.91
C ALA A 69 8.26 -18.20 1.90
N ILE A 70 8.98 -17.40 1.11
CA ILE A 70 8.69 -16.00 0.85
C ILE A 70 8.67 -15.73 -0.65
N ALA A 71 7.94 -14.70 -1.07
CA ALA A 71 7.98 -14.18 -2.42
C ALA A 71 8.20 -12.66 -2.41
N TYR A 72 8.80 -12.15 -3.47
CA TYR A 72 9.07 -10.74 -3.64
C TYR A 72 8.96 -10.33 -5.09
N ALA A 73 8.70 -9.04 -5.33
CA ALA A 73 8.52 -8.50 -6.67
C ALA A 73 8.88 -7.00 -6.72
N GLY A 74 9.07 -6.49 -7.94
CA GLY A 74 9.11 -5.05 -8.22
C GLY A 74 10.50 -4.44 -8.45
N ILE A 75 11.58 -5.14 -8.10
CA ILE A 75 12.93 -4.88 -8.63
C ILE A 75 13.48 -6.18 -9.21
N GLY A 76 14.44 -6.08 -10.12
CA GLY A 76 15.13 -7.23 -10.70
C GLY A 76 16.50 -6.84 -11.23
N ALA A 77 17.36 -7.83 -11.47
CA ALA A 77 18.66 -7.66 -12.15
C ALA A 77 18.48 -7.36 -13.65
N SER A 78 17.29 -7.61 -14.17
CA SER A 78 16.84 -7.32 -15.54
C SER A 78 15.41 -6.80 -15.55
N TYR A 79 14.98 -6.25 -16.69
CA TYR A 79 13.61 -5.83 -16.95
C TYR A 79 12.64 -7.01 -16.91
N GLU A 80 13.08 -8.18 -17.36
CA GLU A 80 12.31 -9.41 -17.28
C GLU A 80 12.01 -9.79 -15.82
N GLU A 81 13.04 -9.78 -14.97
CA GLU A 81 12.88 -10.07 -13.55
C GLU A 81 12.09 -8.97 -12.82
N ALA A 82 12.36 -7.69 -13.09
CA ALA A 82 11.70 -6.57 -12.42
C ALA A 82 10.19 -6.50 -12.70
N THR A 83 9.73 -7.12 -13.80
CA THR A 83 8.30 -7.19 -14.16
C THR A 83 7.67 -8.55 -13.92
N ARG A 84 8.42 -9.53 -13.39
CA ARG A 84 7.93 -10.88 -13.11
C ARG A 84 7.18 -10.92 -11.77
N PRO A 85 5.95 -11.47 -11.73
CA PRO A 85 5.27 -11.76 -10.47
C PRO A 85 6.01 -12.83 -9.67
N GLY A 86 6.03 -12.69 -8.35
CA GLY A 86 6.33 -13.78 -7.43
C GLY A 86 5.10 -14.67 -7.22
N CYS A 87 5.35 -15.86 -6.68
CA CYS A 87 4.31 -16.82 -6.34
C CYS A 87 4.63 -17.46 -4.98
N LEU A 88 3.59 -17.75 -4.19
CA LEU A 88 3.73 -18.36 -2.87
C LEU A 88 2.58 -19.35 -2.62
N GLU A 89 2.91 -20.56 -2.22
CA GLU A 89 1.91 -21.53 -1.75
C GLU A 89 1.53 -21.23 -0.30
N ALA A 90 0.22 -21.13 -0.03
CA ALA A 90 -0.35 -20.88 1.28
C ALA A 90 -1.42 -21.94 1.58
N GLY A 91 -0.98 -23.13 1.99
CA GLY A 91 -1.88 -24.27 2.19
C GLY A 91 -2.30 -24.85 0.84
N ASP A 92 -3.60 -24.85 0.56
CA ASP A 92 -4.20 -25.26 -0.72
C ASP A 92 -4.50 -24.08 -1.66
N MET A 93 -3.92 -22.91 -1.37
CA MET A 93 -4.07 -21.69 -2.15
C MET A 93 -2.73 -21.26 -2.74
N THR A 94 -2.68 -21.08 -4.05
CA THR A 94 -1.55 -20.47 -4.74
C THR A 94 -1.74 -18.95 -4.83
N LEU A 95 -0.87 -18.18 -4.19
CA LEU A 95 -0.88 -16.71 -4.26
C LEU A 95 0.00 -16.20 -5.40
N GLY A 96 -0.54 -15.30 -6.21
CA GLY A 96 0.22 -14.48 -7.15
C GLY A 96 0.51 -13.11 -6.57
N PHE A 97 1.75 -12.63 -6.68
CA PHE A 97 2.16 -11.34 -6.11
C PHE A 97 2.99 -10.53 -7.09
N ALA A 98 2.56 -9.31 -7.40
CA ALA A 98 3.39 -8.36 -8.15
C ALA A 98 3.48 -7.02 -7.42
N ALA A 99 4.53 -6.26 -7.72
CA ALA A 99 4.76 -4.94 -7.16
C ALA A 99 5.21 -3.95 -8.22
N ILE A 100 4.72 -2.72 -8.14
CA ILE A 100 5.15 -1.62 -9.01
C ILE A 100 5.14 -0.30 -8.25
N GLY A 101 6.06 0.60 -8.57
CA GLY A 101 6.25 1.84 -7.82
C GLY A 101 6.69 3.00 -8.71
N ILE A 102 6.65 4.21 -8.15
CA ILE A 102 7.20 5.37 -8.85
C ILE A 102 8.73 5.37 -8.79
N ILE A 103 9.36 5.76 -9.90
CA ILE A 103 10.77 6.11 -9.95
C ILE A 103 10.93 7.60 -9.65
N THR A 104 11.78 7.93 -8.67
CA THR A 104 12.10 9.33 -8.31
C THR A 104 12.64 10.05 -9.55
N GLY A 105 11.99 11.17 -9.92
CA GLY A 105 12.38 11.96 -11.09
C GLY A 105 12.20 11.28 -12.46
N GLN A 106 11.61 10.08 -12.53
CA GLN A 106 11.50 9.28 -13.78
C GLN A 106 12.85 9.01 -14.44
N ARG A 107 13.89 8.86 -13.62
CA ARG A 107 15.28 8.65 -14.04
C ARG A 107 15.43 7.32 -14.81
N PRO A 108 15.88 7.35 -16.08
CA PRO A 108 16.07 6.13 -16.87
C PRO A 108 17.00 5.11 -16.23
N GLU A 109 18.05 5.58 -15.55
CA GLU A 109 19.04 4.75 -14.86
C GLU A 109 18.50 4.00 -13.63
N HIS A 110 17.29 4.33 -13.17
CA HIS A 110 16.60 3.65 -12.07
C HIS A 110 15.52 2.68 -12.56
N ARG A 111 15.26 2.69 -13.88
CA ARG A 111 14.38 1.73 -14.54
C ARG A 111 15.20 0.51 -14.96
N ALA A 112 14.67 -0.69 -14.73
CA ALA A 112 15.34 -1.91 -15.16
C ALA A 112 15.56 -1.93 -16.68
N GLY A 113 16.74 -2.35 -17.10
CA GLY A 113 17.12 -2.55 -18.51
C GLY A 113 17.20 -4.04 -18.84
N GLN A 114 17.59 -4.40 -20.06
CA GLN A 114 17.68 -5.82 -20.44
C GLN A 114 18.58 -6.62 -19.49
N ASP A 115 19.75 -6.08 -19.14
CA ASP A 115 20.75 -6.71 -18.27
C ASP A 115 21.24 -5.74 -17.17
N THR A 116 20.39 -4.77 -16.78
CA THR A 116 20.76 -3.78 -15.76
C THR A 116 19.70 -3.73 -14.64
N PRO A 117 20.12 -3.78 -13.36
CA PRO A 117 19.20 -3.77 -12.23
C PRO A 117 18.32 -2.53 -12.15
N GLY A 118 17.09 -2.70 -11.70
CA GLY A 118 16.16 -1.60 -11.46
C GLY A 118 14.73 -2.04 -11.18
N GLN A 119 13.79 -1.10 -11.25
CA GLN A 119 12.35 -1.37 -11.15
C GLN A 119 11.61 -1.06 -12.46
N ALA A 120 10.42 -1.63 -12.63
CA ALA A 120 9.44 -1.11 -13.57
C ALA A 120 8.81 0.18 -13.00
N GLY A 121 8.58 1.18 -13.85
CA GLY A 121 8.05 2.48 -13.42
C GLY A 121 6.53 2.57 -13.55
N TYR A 122 5.80 2.78 -12.45
CA TYR A 122 4.33 2.91 -12.46
C TYR A 122 3.80 4.02 -13.36
N ARG A 123 4.55 5.11 -13.55
CA ARG A 123 4.17 6.22 -14.46
C ARG A 123 4.46 5.93 -15.93
N ASN A 124 5.22 4.88 -16.23
CA ASN A 124 5.41 4.38 -17.58
C ASN A 124 4.28 3.39 -17.89
N GLU A 125 3.42 3.76 -18.84
CA GLU A 125 2.23 2.96 -19.18
C GLU A 125 2.59 1.54 -19.66
N LYS A 126 3.70 1.37 -20.39
CA LYS A 126 4.12 0.04 -20.88
C LYS A 126 4.55 -0.86 -19.74
N ASP A 127 5.33 -0.33 -18.79
CA ASP A 127 5.77 -1.07 -17.61
C ASP A 127 4.56 -1.47 -16.76
N PHE A 128 3.66 -0.52 -16.53
CA PHE A 128 2.46 -0.73 -15.73
C PHE A 128 1.56 -1.81 -16.33
N GLN A 129 1.23 -1.72 -17.62
CA GLN A 129 0.39 -2.74 -18.28
C GLN A 129 1.08 -4.11 -18.29
N LEU A 130 2.39 -4.17 -18.52
CA LEU A 130 3.12 -5.44 -18.53
C LEU A 130 3.06 -6.13 -17.17
N VAL A 131 3.33 -5.42 -16.07
CA VAL A 131 3.28 -5.98 -14.71
C VAL A 131 1.89 -6.49 -14.36
N VAL A 132 0.85 -5.70 -14.64
CA VAL A 132 -0.54 -6.09 -14.33
C VAL A 132 -0.99 -7.28 -15.18
N ASN A 133 -0.65 -7.31 -16.47
CA ASN A 133 -1.01 -8.42 -17.35
C ASN A 133 -0.31 -9.71 -16.95
N ARG A 134 0.99 -9.67 -16.63
CA ARG A 134 1.73 -10.85 -16.13
C ARG A 134 1.11 -11.41 -14.86
N LEU A 135 0.68 -10.55 -13.93
CA LEU A 135 0.00 -11.00 -12.72
C LEU A 135 -1.38 -11.62 -13.02
N ALA A 136 -2.16 -10.99 -13.90
CA ALA A 136 -3.47 -11.49 -14.32
C ALA A 136 -3.38 -12.86 -15.03
N GLU A 137 -2.33 -13.08 -15.82
CA GLU A 137 -2.07 -14.31 -16.57
C GLU A 137 -1.44 -15.43 -15.72
N LEU A 138 -0.91 -15.09 -14.53
CA LEU A 138 -0.33 -16.08 -13.63
C LEU A 138 -1.41 -17.09 -13.18
N PRO A 139 -1.14 -18.41 -13.26
CA PRO A 139 -2.02 -19.42 -12.69
C PRO A 139 -1.92 -19.36 -11.16
N ALA A 140 -2.81 -18.58 -10.56
CA ALA A 140 -2.91 -18.38 -9.12
C ALA A 140 -4.39 -18.30 -8.73
N ASP A 141 -4.68 -18.73 -7.51
CA ASP A 141 -6.00 -18.71 -6.90
C ASP A 141 -6.38 -17.31 -6.41
N TYR A 142 -5.38 -16.51 -5.99
CA TYR A 142 -5.58 -15.16 -5.50
C TYR A 142 -4.40 -14.24 -5.86
N ARG A 143 -4.67 -13.09 -6.47
CA ARG A 143 -3.69 -12.17 -7.05
C ARG A 143 -3.62 -10.87 -6.26
N ILE A 144 -2.42 -10.55 -5.79
CA ILE A 144 -2.13 -9.36 -4.98
C ILE A 144 -1.21 -8.43 -5.76
N LEU A 145 -1.65 -7.19 -6.00
CA LEU A 145 -0.83 -6.13 -6.56
C LEU A 145 -0.47 -5.10 -5.48
N SER A 146 0.81 -4.97 -5.18
CA SER A 146 1.32 -3.87 -4.37
C SER A 146 1.67 -2.67 -5.27
N VAL A 147 1.12 -1.49 -4.96
CA VAL A 147 1.38 -0.27 -5.74
C VAL A 147 1.93 0.83 -4.84
N HIS A 148 3.16 1.26 -5.10
CA HIS A 148 3.78 2.39 -4.41
C HIS A 148 3.55 3.68 -5.19
N TYR A 149 2.33 4.22 -5.08
CA TYR A 149 1.89 5.45 -5.75
C TYR A 149 0.86 6.22 -4.92
N GLY A 150 0.84 7.53 -5.12
CA GLY A 150 -0.14 8.46 -4.60
C GLY A 150 0.49 9.83 -4.42
N LEU A 151 -0.18 10.72 -3.68
CA LEU A 151 0.36 12.03 -3.34
C LEU A 151 0.63 12.07 -1.83
N GLU A 152 1.87 12.41 -1.44
CA GLU A 152 2.29 12.44 -0.03
C GLU A 152 1.37 13.30 0.85
N GLY A 153 0.89 12.69 1.94
CA GLY A 153 0.00 13.31 2.91
C GLY A 153 -1.45 13.53 2.45
N ARG A 154 -1.80 13.16 1.22
CA ARG A 154 -3.16 13.31 0.69
C ARG A 154 -3.99 12.10 1.11
N VAL A 155 -5.06 12.36 1.87
CA VAL A 155 -5.99 11.32 2.36
C VAL A 155 -7.02 10.89 1.32
N VAL A 156 -7.11 11.65 0.21
CA VAL A 156 -7.97 11.35 -0.94
C VAL A 156 -7.07 10.85 -2.09
N PRO A 157 -7.34 9.66 -2.65
CA PRO A 157 -6.66 9.18 -3.85
C PRO A 157 -6.83 10.14 -5.03
N ASP A 158 -5.81 10.29 -5.86
CA ASP A 158 -5.95 11.10 -7.08
C ASP A 158 -6.73 10.35 -8.17
N GLN A 159 -7.15 11.08 -9.20
CA GLN A 159 -7.96 10.51 -10.29
C GLN A 159 -7.25 9.40 -11.07
N ARG A 160 -5.91 9.45 -11.16
CA ARG A 160 -5.15 8.39 -11.83
C ARG A 160 -5.16 7.11 -10.98
N GLN A 161 -4.94 7.25 -9.68
CA GLN A 161 -5.01 6.15 -8.71
C GLN A 161 -6.39 5.48 -8.75
N LEU A 162 -7.47 6.26 -8.70
CA LEU A 162 -8.84 5.74 -8.78
C LEU A 162 -9.08 5.01 -10.10
N LYS A 163 -8.81 5.67 -11.23
CA LYS A 163 -9.06 5.14 -12.58
C LYS A 163 -8.28 3.86 -12.84
N ASP A 164 -6.97 3.89 -12.60
CA ASP A 164 -6.11 2.74 -12.86
C ASP A 164 -6.60 1.56 -11.99
N TRP A 165 -6.78 1.79 -10.69
CA TRP A 165 -7.00 0.69 -9.72
C TRP A 165 -8.36 0.05 -9.85
N ARG A 166 -9.41 0.83 -10.11
CA ARG A 166 -10.72 0.28 -10.48
C ARG A 166 -10.68 -0.45 -11.82
N GLY A 167 -9.93 0.07 -12.78
CA GLY A 167 -9.81 -0.52 -14.11
C GLY A 167 -9.22 -1.93 -14.12
N PHE A 168 -8.24 -2.22 -13.26
CA PHE A 168 -7.70 -3.58 -13.15
C PHE A 168 -8.42 -4.48 -12.15
N ALA A 169 -9.02 -3.90 -11.10
CA ALA A 169 -9.94 -4.61 -10.22
C ALA A 169 -11.12 -5.23 -10.99
N ALA A 170 -11.65 -4.51 -11.99
CA ALA A 170 -12.84 -4.90 -12.74
C ALA A 170 -12.59 -5.87 -13.92
N ARG A 171 -11.35 -6.32 -14.17
CA ARG A 171 -11.06 -7.27 -15.27
C ARG A 171 -11.61 -8.67 -14.92
N THR A 172 -12.07 -9.42 -15.92
CA THR A 172 -12.63 -10.79 -15.76
C THR A 172 -11.63 -11.83 -15.21
N LYS A 173 -10.32 -11.56 -15.34
CA LYS A 173 -9.22 -12.24 -14.64
C LYS A 173 -8.38 -11.17 -13.93
N GLY A 174 -9.06 -10.40 -13.09
CA GLY A 174 -8.55 -9.18 -12.49
C GLY A 174 -7.58 -9.42 -11.35
N ILE A 175 -7.33 -8.35 -10.61
CA ILE A 175 -6.51 -8.38 -9.41
C ILE A 175 -7.44 -8.40 -8.21
N ASP A 176 -7.37 -9.46 -7.41
CA ASP A 176 -8.27 -9.69 -6.28
C ASP A 176 -8.01 -8.73 -5.11
N LEU A 177 -6.73 -8.36 -4.89
CA LEU A 177 -6.33 -7.43 -3.84
C LEU A 177 -5.29 -6.43 -4.32
N ILE A 178 -5.57 -5.16 -4.10
CA ILE A 178 -4.72 -4.03 -4.50
C ILE A 178 -4.32 -3.28 -3.24
N VAL A 179 -3.02 -3.21 -2.97
CA VAL A 179 -2.47 -2.64 -1.74
C VAL A 179 -1.58 -1.45 -2.02
N GLY A 180 -2.10 -0.26 -1.72
CA GLY A 180 -1.46 1.02 -1.91
C GLY A 180 -0.55 1.47 -0.78
N HIS A 181 0.60 2.04 -1.14
CA HIS A 181 1.53 2.77 -0.29
C HIS A 181 2.03 4.02 -1.02
N HIS A 182 2.91 4.80 -0.36
CA HIS A 182 3.48 6.10 -0.76
C HIS A 182 2.86 7.33 -0.10
N PRO A 183 1.53 7.49 0.03
CA PRO A 183 0.95 8.68 0.67
C PRO A 183 1.34 8.88 2.14
N HIS A 184 1.89 7.86 2.81
CA HIS A 184 2.21 7.84 4.25
C HIS A 184 1.00 8.16 5.16
N VAL A 185 -0.21 7.99 4.65
CA VAL A 185 -1.48 8.15 5.38
C VAL A 185 -2.42 7.01 4.99
N ALA A 186 -3.30 6.63 5.91
CA ALA A 186 -4.40 5.74 5.58
C ALA A 186 -5.38 6.46 4.63
N GLN A 187 -5.81 5.77 3.58
CA GLN A 187 -6.85 6.24 2.66
C GLN A 187 -8.05 5.29 2.72
N GLY A 188 -9.18 5.69 2.15
CA GLY A 188 -10.39 4.85 2.13
C GLY A 188 -10.14 3.48 1.50
N VAL A 189 -10.95 2.51 1.89
CA VAL A 189 -10.97 1.16 1.33
C VAL A 189 -12.19 1.02 0.43
N GLU A 190 -12.04 0.38 -0.72
CA GLU A 190 -13.11 0.20 -1.70
C GLU A 190 -13.23 -1.26 -2.12
N ARG A 191 -14.46 -1.72 -2.33
CA ARG A 191 -14.75 -2.91 -3.14
C ARG A 191 -15.14 -2.47 -4.54
N ALA A 192 -14.49 -3.03 -5.54
CA ALA A 192 -14.78 -2.81 -6.96
C ALA A 192 -15.08 -4.17 -7.59
N GLY A 193 -16.36 -4.52 -7.67
CA GLY A 193 -16.78 -5.92 -7.91
C GLY A 193 -16.33 -6.83 -6.76
N ASP A 194 -15.68 -7.95 -7.09
CA ASP A 194 -15.15 -8.91 -6.12
C ASP A 194 -13.76 -8.53 -5.58
N SER A 195 -13.12 -7.56 -6.22
CA SER A 195 -11.78 -7.10 -5.89
C SER A 195 -11.80 -6.08 -4.74
N LEU A 196 -10.75 -6.13 -3.90
CA LEU A 196 -10.55 -5.25 -2.75
C LEU A 196 -9.40 -4.27 -2.99
N ILE A 197 -9.63 -2.98 -2.70
CA ILE A 197 -8.65 -1.91 -2.89
C ILE A 197 -8.39 -1.20 -1.58
N PHE A 198 -7.16 -1.29 -1.08
CA PHE A 198 -6.64 -0.40 -0.04
C PHE A 198 -5.84 0.71 -0.71
N TYR A 199 -6.39 1.91 -0.81
CA TYR A 199 -5.71 3.01 -1.50
C TYR A 199 -4.41 3.46 -0.82
N GLY A 200 -4.37 3.37 0.51
CA GLY A 200 -3.19 3.67 1.31
C GLY A 200 -3.31 3.04 2.68
N LEU A 201 -2.31 2.26 3.09
CA LEU A 201 -2.25 1.67 4.44
C LEU A 201 -1.56 2.58 5.47
N GLY A 202 -1.02 3.73 5.07
CA GLY A 202 -0.23 4.58 5.96
C GLY A 202 1.12 3.96 6.30
N ASN A 203 1.64 4.26 7.49
CA ASN A 203 2.97 3.82 7.92
C ASN A 203 2.89 2.61 8.83
N PHE A 204 3.77 1.63 8.64
CA PHE A 204 3.92 0.52 9.59
C PHE A 204 5.12 0.76 10.52
N LEU A 205 6.35 0.67 9.99
CA LEU A 205 7.59 0.91 10.72
C LEU A 205 8.50 1.88 9.92
N HIS A 206 8.54 3.16 10.30
CA HIS A 206 9.26 4.21 9.61
C HIS A 206 9.74 5.29 10.59
N PRO A 207 11.04 5.41 10.90
CA PRO A 207 11.55 6.34 11.91
C PRO A 207 11.14 7.82 11.72
N GLY A 208 10.85 8.23 10.49
CA GLY A 208 10.36 9.58 10.17
C GLY A 208 8.94 9.91 10.67
N THR A 209 8.23 8.99 11.32
CA THR A 209 6.80 9.16 11.69
C THR A 209 6.55 9.43 13.18
N ALA A 210 7.55 9.92 13.93
CA ALA A 210 7.39 10.19 15.36
C ALA A 210 6.27 11.22 15.64
N GLU A 211 6.16 12.24 14.79
CA GLU A 211 5.28 13.40 15.01
C GLU A 211 4.00 13.38 14.16
N MET A 212 3.48 12.20 13.81
CA MET A 212 2.31 12.10 12.91
C MET A 212 1.02 12.69 13.50
N LYS A 213 0.89 12.76 14.83
CA LYS A 213 -0.27 13.33 15.53
C LYS A 213 -0.56 14.78 15.13
N ARG A 214 0.47 15.57 14.80
CA ARG A 214 0.32 16.98 14.40
C ARG A 214 -0.48 17.16 13.10
N PHE A 215 -0.61 16.11 12.29
CA PHE A 215 -1.33 16.14 11.02
C PHE A 215 -2.82 15.77 11.16
N GLY A 216 -3.27 15.38 12.36
CA GLY A 216 -4.66 15.11 12.69
C GLY A 216 -5.13 13.69 12.40
N ILE A 217 -6.33 13.37 12.88
CA ILE A 217 -6.88 12.00 12.98
C ILE A 217 -7.01 11.24 11.65
N CYS A 218 -7.03 11.94 10.52
CA CYS A 218 -7.08 11.30 9.20
C CYS A 218 -5.69 10.94 8.64
N ARG A 219 -4.61 11.28 9.36
CA ARG A 219 -3.22 11.13 8.92
C ARG A 219 -2.30 10.54 9.97
N ASP A 220 -2.74 10.44 11.22
CA ASP A 220 -1.86 10.14 12.36
C ASP A 220 -1.61 8.65 12.63
N TYR A 221 -2.10 7.77 11.76
CA TYR A 221 -2.09 6.33 11.98
C TYR A 221 -1.64 5.53 10.76
N GLY A 222 -1.08 4.36 11.04
CA GLY A 222 -0.95 3.26 10.09
C GLY A 222 -2.15 2.33 10.14
N LEU A 223 -2.30 1.49 9.14
CA LEU A 223 -3.36 0.49 9.08
C LEU A 223 -2.76 -0.89 8.80
N MET A 224 -3.05 -1.84 9.67
CA MET A 224 -2.94 -3.26 9.35
C MET A 224 -4.32 -3.78 8.99
N ALA A 225 -4.40 -4.61 7.96
CA ALA A 225 -5.65 -5.27 7.57
C ALA A 225 -5.51 -6.78 7.72
N LYS A 226 -6.60 -7.45 8.12
CA LYS A 226 -6.77 -8.89 7.95
C LYS A 226 -7.87 -9.11 6.93
N VAL A 227 -7.54 -9.80 5.85
CA VAL A 227 -8.50 -10.20 4.82
C VAL A 227 -8.80 -11.68 5.04
N HIS A 228 -10.06 -11.99 5.29
CA HIS A 228 -10.52 -13.36 5.54
C HIS A 228 -11.16 -13.90 4.26
N LEU A 229 -10.56 -14.94 3.71
CA LEU A 229 -11.02 -15.61 2.49
C LEU A 229 -11.68 -16.94 2.85
N ALA A 230 -12.75 -17.28 2.11
CA ALA A 230 -13.43 -18.56 2.17
C ALA A 230 -13.42 -19.21 0.79
N LYS A 231 -13.32 -20.52 0.73
CA LYS A 231 -13.44 -21.27 -0.53
C LYS A 231 -14.89 -21.68 -0.75
N LEU A 232 -15.52 -21.16 -1.81
CA LEU A 232 -16.90 -21.47 -2.21
C LEU A 232 -16.89 -21.99 -3.63
N GLU A 233 -17.49 -23.17 -3.86
CA GLU A 233 -17.60 -23.79 -5.19
C GLU A 233 -16.27 -23.95 -5.95
N GLY A 234 -15.14 -23.94 -5.22
CA GLY A 234 -13.79 -24.04 -5.78
C GLY A 234 -13.02 -22.72 -5.79
N ASP A 235 -13.70 -21.58 -5.71
CA ASP A 235 -13.12 -20.25 -5.80
C ASP A 235 -12.93 -19.60 -4.42
N TRP A 236 -11.84 -18.84 -4.26
CA TRP A 236 -11.59 -18.07 -3.04
C TRP A 236 -12.33 -16.73 -3.10
N THR A 237 -13.22 -16.52 -2.13
CA THR A 237 -14.02 -15.29 -2.03
C THR A 237 -13.77 -14.55 -0.72
N LEU A 238 -14.02 -13.24 -0.72
CA LEU A 238 -13.92 -12.40 0.45
C LEU A 238 -15.07 -12.68 1.43
N GLY A 239 -14.75 -13.15 2.63
CA GLY A 239 -15.70 -13.31 3.73
C GLY A 239 -15.76 -12.09 4.64
N ALA A 240 -14.61 -11.60 5.11
CA ALA A 240 -14.54 -10.48 6.05
C ALA A 240 -13.24 -9.69 5.94
N ILE A 241 -13.24 -8.47 6.48
CA ILE A 241 -12.07 -7.62 6.61
C ILE A 241 -12.03 -7.06 8.04
N GLU A 242 -10.88 -7.17 8.70
CA GLU A 242 -10.60 -6.40 9.91
C GLU A 242 -9.59 -5.29 9.60
N ALA A 243 -9.96 -4.05 9.90
CA ALA A 243 -9.10 -2.87 9.87
C ALA A 243 -8.55 -2.59 11.28
N ILE A 244 -7.23 -2.48 11.43
CA ILE A 244 -6.54 -2.32 12.71
C ILE A 244 -5.68 -1.06 12.67
N PRO A 245 -6.14 0.06 13.26
CA PRO A 245 -5.34 1.28 13.36
C PRO A 245 -4.10 1.08 14.24
N LEU A 246 -2.96 1.58 13.77
CA LEU A 246 -1.66 1.45 14.41
C LEU A 246 -1.07 2.82 14.78
N THR A 247 -0.50 2.88 15.98
CA THR A 247 0.35 3.97 16.49
C THR A 247 1.79 3.45 16.69
N GLY A 248 2.70 4.31 17.16
CA GLY A 248 4.07 3.90 17.48
C GLY A 248 4.90 3.55 16.26
N THR A 249 4.45 3.93 15.06
CA THR A 249 4.99 3.48 13.77
C THR A 249 6.43 3.92 13.50
N HIS A 250 7.01 4.78 14.34
CA HIS A 250 8.40 5.23 14.24
C HIS A 250 9.40 4.28 14.93
N MET A 251 8.93 3.41 15.83
CA MET A 251 9.80 2.51 16.59
C MET A 251 9.17 1.14 16.83
N LYS A 252 7.95 1.10 17.35
CA LYS A 252 7.25 -0.13 17.73
C LYS A 252 5.77 0.00 17.37
N PRO A 253 5.35 -0.56 16.21
CA PRO A 253 3.97 -0.48 15.79
C PRO A 253 3.07 -1.23 16.77
N GLU A 254 2.04 -0.56 17.26
CA GLU A 254 1.10 -1.14 18.24
C GLU A 254 -0.31 -0.62 17.96
N ARG A 255 -1.32 -1.34 18.47
CA ARG A 255 -2.71 -0.92 18.32
C ARG A 255 -2.96 0.33 19.18
N PHE A 256 -3.78 1.24 18.67
CA PHE A 256 -4.32 2.30 19.52
C PHE A 256 -5.17 1.72 20.67
N PRO A 257 -5.29 2.43 21.79
CA PRO A 257 -6.35 2.16 22.77
C PRO A 257 -7.71 2.14 22.08
N ALA A 258 -8.61 1.24 22.50
CA ALA A 258 -9.86 0.93 21.80
C ALA A 258 -10.67 2.18 21.41
N GLU A 259 -10.87 3.12 22.32
CA GLU A 259 -11.60 4.37 22.05
C GLU A 259 -10.94 5.22 20.94
N GLN A 260 -9.62 5.38 21.00
CA GLN A 260 -8.88 6.13 19.97
C GLN A 260 -8.92 5.42 18.63
N SER A 261 -8.82 4.09 18.65
CA SER A 261 -8.96 3.21 17.49
C SER A 261 -10.33 3.38 16.82
N MET A 262 -11.42 3.36 17.59
CA MET A 262 -12.78 3.53 17.08
C MET A 262 -12.94 4.86 16.30
N GLN A 263 -12.34 5.95 16.80
CA GLN A 263 -12.37 7.23 16.09
C GLN A 263 -11.64 7.16 14.73
N ARG A 264 -10.53 6.40 14.63
CA ARG A 264 -9.83 6.17 13.35
C ARG A 264 -10.62 5.27 12.41
N ILE A 265 -11.37 4.29 12.92
CA ILE A 265 -12.31 3.50 12.11
C ILE A 265 -13.41 4.40 11.52
N PHE A 266 -13.95 5.33 12.30
CA PHE A 266 -14.88 6.32 11.75
C PHE A 266 -14.23 7.26 10.73
N ALA A 267 -12.97 7.66 10.94
CA ALA A 267 -12.21 8.43 9.95
C ALA A 267 -12.01 7.63 8.65
N LEU A 268 -11.68 6.34 8.74
CA LEU A 268 -11.54 5.45 7.59
C LEU A 268 -12.86 5.31 6.81
N ASN A 269 -13.97 5.12 7.51
CA ASN A 269 -15.31 5.09 6.91
C ASN A 269 -15.66 6.42 6.23
N TYR A 270 -15.29 7.55 6.86
CA TYR A 270 -15.50 8.88 6.30
C TYR A 270 -14.71 9.06 4.98
N LEU A 271 -13.47 8.57 4.91
CA LEU A 271 -12.67 8.57 3.68
C LEU A 271 -13.26 7.62 2.63
N GLY A 272 -13.65 6.40 3.03
CA GLY A 272 -14.26 5.41 2.14
C GLY A 272 -15.56 5.89 1.50
N ALA A 273 -16.42 6.57 2.25
CA ALA A 273 -17.67 7.14 1.74
C ALA A 273 -17.48 8.20 0.63
N ARG A 274 -16.26 8.73 0.47
CA ARG A 274 -15.92 9.72 -0.57
C ARG A 274 -15.31 9.12 -1.82
N LEU A 275 -15.12 7.80 -1.84
CA LEU A 275 -14.67 7.10 -3.04
C LEU A 275 -15.85 6.90 -4.02
N GLY A 276 -17.08 6.77 -3.53
CA GLY A 276 -18.23 6.41 -4.37
C GLY A 276 -18.70 7.52 -5.31
N ASP A 277 -18.48 7.32 -6.61
CA ASP A 277 -19.05 8.09 -7.73
C ASP A 277 -19.68 7.20 -8.84
N GLY A 278 -19.81 5.88 -8.62
CA GLY A 278 -20.40 4.94 -9.60
C GLY A 278 -21.13 3.74 -8.99
N ALA A 279 -22.00 3.08 -9.78
CA ALA A 279 -22.89 2.00 -9.33
C ALA A 279 -22.19 0.66 -9.01
N ALA A 280 -20.94 0.48 -9.43
CA ALA A 280 -20.21 -0.80 -9.33
C ALA A 280 -19.03 -0.78 -8.32
N SER A 281 -18.77 0.35 -7.66
CA SER A 281 -17.72 0.46 -6.64
C SER A 281 -18.28 1.10 -5.36
N GLN A 282 -17.94 0.52 -4.21
CA GLN A 282 -18.46 0.94 -2.93
C GLN A 282 -17.36 1.03 -1.89
N GLY A 283 -17.25 2.20 -1.25
CA GLY A 283 -16.41 2.39 -0.08
C GLY A 283 -16.80 1.41 1.03
N VAL A 284 -15.84 0.65 1.54
CA VAL A 284 -16.04 -0.30 2.64
C VAL A 284 -16.35 0.47 3.91
N ARG A 285 -17.41 0.03 4.60
CA ARG A 285 -17.84 0.61 5.88
C ARG A 285 -17.61 -0.40 7.00
N PHE A 286 -16.61 -0.13 7.84
CA PHE A 286 -16.21 -0.96 8.96
C PHE A 286 -17.01 -0.61 10.22
N THR A 287 -17.54 -1.61 10.90
CA THR A 287 -18.18 -1.49 12.22
C THR A 287 -17.10 -1.50 13.30
N PRO A 288 -16.93 -0.41 14.08
CA PRO A 288 -15.98 -0.38 15.17
C PRO A 288 -16.32 -1.44 16.24
N ARG A 289 -15.29 -2.11 16.76
CA ARG A 289 -15.39 -3.15 17.79
C ARG A 289 -14.70 -2.72 19.08
N ASN A 290 -15.07 -3.39 20.18
CA ASN A 290 -14.51 -3.13 21.51
C ASN A 290 -13.01 -3.44 21.62
N ASP A 291 -12.45 -4.26 20.73
CA ASP A 291 -11.02 -4.56 20.66
C ASP A 291 -10.22 -3.53 19.83
N GLY A 292 -10.87 -2.44 19.40
CA GLY A 292 -10.27 -1.37 18.62
C GLY A 292 -10.10 -1.68 17.13
N SER A 293 -10.55 -2.84 16.65
CA SER A 293 -10.63 -3.12 15.21
C SER A 293 -11.91 -2.56 14.59
N GLY A 294 -11.92 -2.40 13.27
CA GLY A 294 -13.12 -2.22 12.47
C GLY A 294 -13.40 -3.47 11.68
N LEU A 295 -14.61 -4.03 11.77
CA LEU A 295 -14.99 -5.24 11.04
C LEU A 295 -15.89 -4.88 9.85
N TYR A 296 -15.64 -5.49 8.71
CA TYR A 296 -16.58 -5.59 7.60
C TYR A 296 -16.83 -7.06 7.30
N CYS A 297 -18.09 -7.44 7.10
CA CYS A 297 -18.46 -8.78 6.66
C CYS A 297 -19.17 -8.67 5.31
N ALA A 298 -18.78 -9.53 4.37
CA ALA A 298 -19.47 -9.68 3.09
C ALA A 298 -20.88 -10.24 3.32
N GLN A 299 -21.77 -10.00 2.35
CA GLN A 299 -23.13 -10.54 2.40
C GLN A 299 -23.08 -12.08 2.46
N GLY A 300 -23.82 -12.68 3.40
CA GLY A 300 -23.83 -14.13 3.61
C GLY A 300 -22.62 -14.69 4.37
N ALA A 301 -21.65 -13.85 4.78
CA ALA A 301 -20.44 -14.33 5.47
C ALA A 301 -20.72 -15.05 6.79
N GLU A 302 -21.82 -14.73 7.47
CA GLU A 302 -22.30 -15.42 8.68
C GLU A 302 -22.66 -16.89 8.43
N SER A 303 -23.07 -17.23 7.20
CA SER A 303 -23.45 -18.58 6.80
C SER A 303 -22.26 -19.45 6.36
N LEU A 304 -21.06 -18.87 6.23
CA LEU A 304 -19.85 -19.61 5.84
C LEU A 304 -19.35 -20.60 6.90
N GLY A 305 -19.89 -20.53 8.13
CA GLY A 305 -19.44 -21.35 9.25
C GLY A 305 -17.99 -21.07 9.67
N GLY A 306 -17.44 -21.93 10.53
CA GLY A 306 -16.06 -21.82 11.00
C GLY A 306 -15.70 -20.46 11.62
N LYS A 307 -14.45 -20.01 11.42
CA LYS A 307 -13.95 -18.75 11.99
C LYS A 307 -14.62 -17.51 11.39
N ILE A 308 -14.95 -17.54 10.10
CA ILE A 308 -15.56 -16.40 9.40
C ILE A 308 -17.02 -16.24 9.82
N GLY A 309 -17.79 -17.33 9.83
CA GLY A 309 -19.16 -17.33 10.32
C GLY A 309 -19.24 -16.86 11.77
N ALA A 310 -18.34 -17.35 12.63
CA ALA A 310 -18.26 -16.89 14.02
C ALA A 310 -17.86 -15.41 14.16
N LEU A 311 -16.93 -14.92 13.31
CA LEU A 311 -16.51 -13.52 13.29
C LEU A 311 -17.64 -12.58 12.85
N CYS A 312 -18.45 -13.04 11.89
CA CYS A 312 -19.55 -12.28 11.29
C CYS A 312 -20.90 -12.53 11.94
N ALA A 313 -21.00 -13.43 12.91
CA ALA A 313 -22.23 -13.72 13.63
C ALA A 313 -22.78 -12.45 14.30
N GLY A 314 -24.00 -12.05 13.90
CA GLY A 314 -24.64 -10.84 14.43
C GLY A 314 -23.98 -9.54 13.99
N PHE A 315 -23.16 -9.57 12.92
CA PHE A 315 -22.58 -8.37 12.32
C PHE A 315 -23.68 -7.38 11.96
N ARG A 316 -23.50 -6.13 12.38
CA ARG A 316 -24.37 -5.02 12.00
C ARG A 316 -23.53 -3.96 11.30
N PRO A 317 -24.06 -3.29 10.26
CA PRO A 317 -23.37 -2.17 9.64
C PRO A 317 -23.02 -1.09 10.66
N ALA A 318 -21.93 -0.37 10.40
CA ALA A 318 -21.43 0.63 11.33
C ALA A 318 -22.50 1.68 11.65
N PRO A 319 -22.61 2.15 12.90
CA PRO A 319 -23.50 3.26 13.23
C PRO A 319 -23.10 4.53 12.47
N ALA A 320 -23.96 5.54 12.52
CA ALA A 320 -23.59 6.87 12.04
C ALA A 320 -22.36 7.40 12.80
N ILE A 321 -21.52 8.18 12.12
CA ILE A 321 -20.39 8.85 12.79
C ILE A 321 -20.97 9.80 13.84
N PRO A 322 -20.50 9.76 15.10
CA PRO A 322 -20.97 10.68 16.13
C PRO A 322 -20.85 12.15 15.69
N THR A 323 -21.88 12.97 15.92
CA THR A 323 -21.99 14.33 15.36
C THR A 323 -20.76 15.20 15.62
N LYS A 324 -20.23 15.19 16.85
CA LYS A 324 -19.02 15.95 17.20
C LYS A 324 -17.80 15.49 16.40
N LEU A 325 -17.64 14.18 16.20
CA LEU A 325 -16.55 13.64 15.40
C LEU A 325 -16.73 13.96 13.92
N ALA A 326 -17.96 13.89 13.39
CA ALA A 326 -18.23 14.20 11.99
C ALA A 326 -17.84 15.65 11.63
N GLN A 327 -18.15 16.61 12.50
CA GLN A 327 -17.73 18.02 12.34
C GLN A 327 -16.21 18.17 12.34
N HIS A 328 -15.52 17.44 13.22
CA HIS A 328 -14.05 17.46 13.26
C HIS A 328 -13.42 16.80 12.02
N LEU A 329 -13.97 15.68 11.55
CA LEU A 329 -13.48 14.97 10.37
C LEU A 329 -13.58 15.82 9.10
N GLN A 330 -14.57 16.72 9.00
CA GLN A 330 -14.70 17.62 7.85
C GLN A 330 -13.45 18.47 7.62
N SER A 331 -12.86 19.01 8.69
CA SER A 331 -11.63 19.80 8.60
C SER A 331 -10.38 18.93 8.64
N ALA A 332 -10.35 17.88 9.47
CA ALA A 332 -9.18 17.01 9.63
C ALA A 332 -8.89 16.18 8.36
N CYS A 333 -9.91 15.70 7.67
CA CYS A 333 -9.78 14.92 6.44
C CYS A 333 -9.81 15.78 5.18
N ALA A 334 -9.70 17.11 5.29
CA ALA A 334 -9.59 17.98 4.12
C ALA A 334 -8.40 17.58 3.25
N ASP A 335 -8.58 17.69 1.94
CA ASP A 335 -7.59 17.25 0.97
C ASP A 335 -6.43 18.26 0.88
N LYS A 336 -5.36 17.98 1.63
CA LYS A 336 -4.17 18.82 1.74
C LYS A 336 -2.91 17.95 1.87
N PRO A 337 -1.76 18.38 1.31
CA PRO A 337 -0.47 17.72 1.52
C PRO A 337 0.01 17.87 2.97
N PHE A 338 1.00 17.07 3.40
CA PHE A 338 1.64 17.26 4.72
C PHE A 338 2.26 18.64 4.87
N TYR A 339 3.03 19.03 3.86
CA TYR A 339 3.65 20.33 3.77
C TYR A 339 2.69 21.19 2.97
N GLY A 340 2.00 22.11 3.65
CA GLY A 340 1.10 23.06 3.00
C GLY A 340 1.77 23.58 1.74
N ALA A 341 1.08 23.49 0.60
CA ALA A 341 1.63 23.96 -0.66
C ALA A 341 2.11 25.39 -0.42
N SER A 342 3.43 25.60 -0.41
CA SER A 342 3.92 26.95 -0.64
C SER A 342 3.43 27.23 -2.05
N GLN A 343 2.34 28.00 -2.16
CA GLN A 343 2.13 28.78 -3.35
C GLN A 343 3.41 29.62 -3.44
N LYS A 344 4.40 29.14 -4.21
CA LYS A 344 5.42 30.00 -4.76
C LYS A 344 4.63 31.01 -5.57
N LYS A 345 4.27 32.14 -4.94
CA LYS A 345 3.77 33.32 -5.64
C LYS A 345 4.75 33.52 -6.78
N ARG A 346 4.32 33.28 -8.02
CA ARG A 346 5.08 33.66 -9.21
C ARG A 346 5.34 35.16 -9.03
N LYS A 347 6.57 35.54 -8.68
CA LYS A 347 6.97 36.94 -8.70
C LYS A 347 6.71 37.43 -10.14
N PRO A 348 5.99 38.54 -10.35
CA PRO A 348 5.89 39.12 -11.67
C PRO A 348 7.30 39.44 -12.13
N ILE A 349 7.67 38.94 -13.31
CA ILE A 349 8.88 39.34 -14.00
C ILE A 349 8.66 40.82 -14.37
N PHE A 350 9.22 41.74 -13.59
CA PHE A 350 9.36 43.11 -14.03
C PHE A 350 10.39 43.10 -15.18
N GLY A 351 9.89 43.28 -16.40
CA GLY A 351 10.72 43.48 -17.58
C GLY A 351 11.54 44.75 -17.39
N PHE A 352 12.86 44.60 -17.37
CA PHE A 352 13.79 45.70 -17.57
C PHE A 352 13.70 46.13 -19.03
N GLY A 353 12.98 47.23 -19.28
CA GLY A 353 13.09 47.99 -20.51
C GLY A 353 14.48 48.61 -20.61
N ARG A 354 15.17 48.30 -21.71
CA ARG A 354 16.45 48.90 -22.12
C ARG A 354 16.28 50.42 -22.29
N ARG A 355 17.27 51.19 -21.85
CA ARG A 355 17.57 52.50 -22.43
C ARG A 355 18.40 52.31 -23.70
#